data_AF-A0A7Y8M306-F1
#
_entry.id   AF-A0A7Y8M306-F1
#
_cell.length_a   1.000
_cell.length_b   1.000
_cell.length_c   1.000
_cell.angle_alpha   90.00
_cell.angle_beta   90.00
_cell.angle_gamma   90.00
#
_symmetry.space_group_name_H-M   'P 1'
#
loop_
_entity.id
_entity.type
_entity.pdbx_description
1 polymer ?
#
loop_
_entity_poly.entity_id
_entity_poly.type
_entity_poly.pdbx_seq_one_letter_code
_entity_poly.pdbx_strand_id
1 'polypeptide(L)'
;MKNLLSIILVLVLFTTACSQSGEEKNNQTVNGSSDKQKSERKDSTMNSSDNKYQKPSDEELKKMLTDEQYNVTQCEGTEFAFKNEYWDNHKAGIYVDIASGEPLFSSKDKFDSGTGWPSFTRPIDSKYIVKKKDLSYGWNRVEVRSKNGDSHLGHIFDDGPDPTGLRYCINSASLRFIPKEKMTEEGYEEFLPLVE
;
A
#
# COMPACT_ATOMS: atom_id res chain seq x y z
N MET A 1 -11.76 30.79 55.26
CA MET A 1 -12.66 30.10 54.32
C MET A 1 -12.43 30.64 52.92
N LYS A 2 -11.83 29.84 52.04
CA LYS A 2 -12.03 29.76 50.58
C LYS A 2 -10.85 28.97 49.99
N ASN A 3 -11.11 27.68 49.79
CA ASN A 3 -10.20 26.70 49.21
C ASN A 3 -10.03 26.99 47.72
N LEU A 4 -8.80 27.18 47.26
CA LEU A 4 -8.48 27.21 45.83
C LEU A 4 -8.11 25.80 45.41
N LEU A 5 -9.07 25.09 44.78
CA LEU A 5 -8.83 23.80 44.15
C LEU A 5 -7.81 23.98 43.00
N SER A 6 -6.67 23.32 43.12
CA SER A 6 -5.77 23.08 41.99
C SER A 6 -6.44 22.08 41.04
N ILE A 7 -6.80 22.55 39.86
CA ILE A 7 -7.23 21.71 38.74
C ILE A 7 -5.96 21.11 38.14
N ILE A 8 -5.67 19.85 38.48
CA ILE A 8 -4.64 19.06 37.83
C ILE A 8 -5.20 18.65 36.46
N LEU A 9 -4.72 19.31 35.41
CA LEU A 9 -4.96 18.94 34.02
C LEU A 9 -4.23 17.62 33.74
N VAL A 10 -4.98 16.52 33.71
CA VAL A 10 -4.48 15.21 33.32
C VAL A 10 -4.24 15.21 31.81
N LEU A 11 -2.97 15.35 31.41
CA LEU A 11 -2.55 15.18 30.03
C LEU A 11 -2.30 13.67 29.79
N VAL A 12 -3.35 12.94 29.40
CA VAL A 12 -3.21 11.55 28.96
C VAL A 12 -2.67 11.56 27.53
N LEU A 13 -1.36 11.37 27.39
CA LEU A 13 -0.73 11.04 26.12
C LEU A 13 -1.10 9.59 25.76
N PHE A 14 -2.16 9.40 24.98
CA PHE A 14 -2.39 8.13 24.30
C PHE A 14 -1.43 8.03 23.12
N THR A 15 -0.24 7.48 23.38
CA THR A 15 0.61 6.96 22.30
C THR A 15 0.04 5.60 21.90
N THR A 16 -0.83 5.57 20.89
CA THR A 16 -1.14 4.32 20.20
C THR A 16 0.08 3.94 19.37
N ALA A 17 0.93 3.09 19.93
CA ALA A 17 1.98 2.43 19.19
C ALA A 17 1.34 1.52 18.11
N CYS A 18 1.88 1.60 16.90
CA CYS A 18 1.53 0.71 15.78
C CYS A 18 1.78 -0.74 16.23
N SER A 19 0.74 -1.58 16.21
CA SER A 19 0.80 -2.92 16.79
C SER A 19 1.59 -3.86 15.86
N GLN A 20 2.81 -4.22 16.25
CA GLN A 20 3.60 -5.24 15.56
C GLN A 20 3.24 -6.62 16.12
N SER A 21 2.53 -7.43 15.35
CA SER A 21 2.35 -8.85 15.64
C SER A 21 3.61 -9.62 15.24
N GLY A 22 4.48 -9.90 16.21
CA GLY A 22 5.56 -10.87 16.07
C GLY A 22 5.03 -12.29 16.31
N GLU A 23 5.18 -13.18 15.33
CA GLU A 23 4.93 -14.61 15.52
C GLU A 23 6.13 -15.28 16.21
N GLU A 24 5.91 -15.80 17.42
CA GLU A 24 6.84 -16.69 18.12
C GLU A 24 6.84 -18.09 17.49
N LYS A 25 8.02 -18.55 17.09
CA LYS A 25 8.27 -19.92 16.64
C LYS A 25 8.31 -20.86 17.83
N ASN A 26 7.34 -21.77 17.93
CA ASN A 26 7.37 -22.87 18.90
C ASN A 26 7.92 -24.14 18.23
N ASN A 27 9.13 -24.54 18.62
CA ASN A 27 9.79 -25.76 18.17
C ASN A 27 9.40 -26.91 19.12
N GLN A 28 8.65 -27.88 18.62
CA GLN A 28 8.52 -29.20 19.26
C GLN A 28 9.01 -30.30 18.31
N THR A 29 10.04 -30.98 18.79
CA THR A 29 10.71 -32.13 18.20
C THR A 29 9.87 -33.40 18.35
N VAL A 30 9.63 -34.12 17.25
CA VAL A 30 9.28 -35.56 17.31
C VAL A 30 10.02 -36.30 16.21
N ASN A 31 10.83 -37.28 16.61
CA ASN A 31 11.53 -38.22 15.73
C ASN A 31 10.57 -39.29 15.20
N GLY A 32 10.68 -39.63 13.91
CA GLY A 32 10.00 -40.78 13.31
C GLY A 32 10.60 -41.09 11.93
N SER A 33 11.35 -42.19 11.85
CA SER A 33 12.06 -42.71 10.68
C SER A 33 11.12 -43.41 9.68
N SER A 34 11.31 -43.22 8.37
CA SER A 34 11.49 -44.29 7.37
C SER A 34 11.38 -43.80 5.91
N ASP A 35 12.42 -44.17 5.15
CA ASP A 35 12.57 -44.35 3.69
C ASP A 35 11.40 -44.06 2.73
N LYS A 36 11.65 -43.26 1.67
CA LYS A 36 12.11 -43.71 0.33
C LYS A 36 11.67 -42.77 -0.81
N GLN A 37 12.62 -42.49 -1.70
CA GLN A 37 12.49 -42.18 -3.15
C GLN A 37 12.01 -40.81 -3.66
N LYS A 38 13.02 -39.99 -4.01
CA LYS A 38 13.32 -39.42 -5.34
C LYS A 38 12.16 -38.93 -6.22
N SER A 39 12.09 -37.62 -6.39
CA SER A 39 11.79 -36.97 -7.68
C SER A 39 12.27 -35.52 -7.65
N GLU A 40 13.50 -35.31 -8.14
CA GLU A 40 14.00 -33.99 -8.53
C GLU A 40 13.14 -33.45 -9.68
N ARG A 41 12.30 -32.45 -9.40
CA ARG A 41 11.84 -31.50 -10.42
C ARG A 41 12.49 -30.17 -10.13
N LYS A 42 13.58 -29.94 -10.86
CA LYS A 42 14.24 -28.65 -11.03
C LYS A 42 13.30 -27.75 -11.83
N ASP A 43 12.38 -27.07 -11.15
CA ASP A 43 11.68 -25.93 -11.75
C ASP A 43 12.59 -24.70 -11.57
N SER A 44 13.59 -24.62 -12.45
CA SER A 44 14.45 -23.46 -12.59
C SER A 44 13.77 -22.45 -13.50
N THR A 45 12.73 -21.79 -12.98
CA THR A 45 12.14 -20.60 -13.59
C THR A 45 11.47 -19.70 -12.54
N MET A 46 12.17 -19.39 -11.44
CA MET A 46 11.75 -18.25 -10.61
C MET A 46 12.22 -16.96 -11.28
N ASN A 47 11.23 -16.22 -11.78
CA ASN A 47 11.32 -14.96 -12.49
C ASN A 47 12.25 -13.95 -11.81
N SER A 48 13.14 -13.33 -12.59
CA SER A 48 14.00 -12.23 -12.17
C SER A 48 13.26 -10.94 -11.79
N SER A 49 11.92 -10.91 -11.90
CA SER A 49 11.09 -9.75 -11.59
C SER A 49 10.78 -9.56 -10.10
N ASP A 50 10.80 -10.62 -9.31
CA ASP A 50 10.40 -10.55 -7.88
C ASP A 50 11.44 -9.83 -7.01
N ASN A 51 12.67 -9.63 -7.51
CA ASN A 51 13.74 -8.98 -6.74
C ASN A 51 13.91 -7.48 -7.04
N LYS A 52 13.13 -6.90 -7.98
CA LYS A 52 13.28 -5.48 -8.37
C LYS A 52 12.69 -4.52 -7.34
N TYR A 53 11.57 -4.89 -6.72
CA TYR A 53 10.86 -4.08 -5.72
C TYR A 53 10.90 -4.79 -4.38
N GLN A 54 11.45 -4.13 -3.36
CA GLN A 54 11.60 -4.69 -2.02
C GLN A 54 11.17 -3.66 -0.99
N LYS A 55 10.51 -4.12 0.08
CA LYS A 55 10.17 -3.27 1.21
C LYS A 55 11.44 -2.82 1.94
N PRO A 56 11.72 -1.51 2.05
CA PRO A 56 12.80 -1.01 2.90
C PRO A 56 12.57 -1.35 4.38
N SER A 57 13.61 -1.27 5.21
CA SER A 57 13.44 -1.48 6.65
C SER A 57 12.57 -0.38 7.27
N ASP A 58 11.99 -0.66 8.44
CA ASP A 58 11.23 0.33 9.19
C ASP A 58 12.04 1.60 9.49
N GLU A 59 13.34 1.45 9.80
CA GLU A 59 14.23 2.58 10.03
C GLU A 59 14.53 3.39 8.76
N GLU A 60 14.57 2.75 7.60
CA GLU A 60 14.72 3.41 6.31
C GLU A 60 13.44 4.15 5.91
N LEU A 61 12.28 3.52 6.11
CA LEU A 61 10.97 4.10 5.85
C LEU A 61 10.76 5.38 6.66
N LYS A 62 11.09 5.37 7.96
CA LYS A 62 11.02 6.55 8.83
C LYS A 62 11.94 7.71 8.40
N LYS A 63 12.99 7.43 7.62
CA LYS A 63 13.90 8.46 7.11
C LYS A 63 13.46 9.00 5.75
N MET A 64 12.87 8.17 4.90
CA MET A 64 12.50 8.57 3.54
C MET A 64 11.10 9.16 3.44
N LEU A 65 10.16 8.69 4.28
CA LEU A 65 8.76 9.06 4.24
C LEU A 65 8.48 10.24 5.17
N THR A 66 7.53 11.08 4.78
CA THR A 66 6.93 12.03 5.71
C THR A 66 6.08 11.30 6.76
N ASP A 67 5.77 11.96 7.87
CA ASP A 67 4.91 11.39 8.91
C ASP A 67 3.55 10.91 8.37
N GLU A 68 2.94 11.66 7.45
CA GLU A 68 1.67 11.29 6.82
C GLU A 68 1.83 10.07 5.90
N GLN A 69 2.88 10.03 5.07
CA GLN A 69 3.17 8.90 4.18
C GLN A 69 3.46 7.63 4.99
N TYR A 70 4.25 7.73 6.07
CA TYR A 70 4.51 6.63 6.97
C TYR A 70 3.23 6.15 7.66
N ASN A 71 2.43 7.07 8.20
CA ASN A 71 1.17 6.73 8.88
C ASN A 71 0.18 6.05 7.94
N VAL A 72 0.02 6.56 6.71
CA VAL A 72 -0.84 5.94 5.70
C VAL A 72 -0.31 4.57 5.31
N THR A 73 0.95 4.45 4.89
CA THR A 73 1.47 3.21 4.31
C THR A 73 1.72 2.10 5.34
N GLN A 74 2.17 2.44 6.55
CA GLN A 74 2.60 1.45 7.55
C GLN A 74 1.60 1.25 8.69
N CYS A 75 0.77 2.26 9.00
CA CYS A 75 -0.18 2.21 10.12
C CYS A 75 -1.64 2.36 9.65
N GLU A 76 -1.91 2.08 8.38
CA GLU A 76 -3.27 2.01 7.81
C GLU A 76 -4.07 3.31 7.98
N GLY A 77 -3.35 4.43 8.04
CA GLY A 77 -3.93 5.76 8.07
C GLY A 77 -4.66 6.11 6.77
N THR A 78 -5.49 7.14 6.83
CA THR A 78 -6.17 7.70 5.65
C THR A 78 -5.97 9.21 5.65
N GLU A 79 -5.46 9.75 4.54
CA GLU A 79 -5.24 11.18 4.36
C GLU A 79 -6.57 11.95 4.19
N PHE A 80 -6.54 13.27 4.34
CA PHE A 80 -7.75 14.08 4.18
C PHE A 80 -8.21 14.16 2.72
N ALA A 81 -9.52 14.00 2.51
CA ALA A 81 -10.17 14.22 1.22
C ALA A 81 -9.91 15.65 0.70
N PHE A 82 -9.64 15.78 -0.60
CA PHE A 82 -9.37 17.05 -1.32
C PHE A 82 -8.17 17.87 -0.82
N LYS A 83 -7.42 17.35 0.16
CA LYS A 83 -6.23 17.98 0.71
C LYS A 83 -5.04 17.04 0.57
N ASN A 84 -4.85 16.56 -0.64
CA ASN A 84 -3.77 15.64 -1.01
C ASN A 84 -3.26 15.96 -2.42
N GLU A 85 -2.14 15.35 -2.81
CA GLU A 85 -1.40 15.76 -4.00
C GLU A 85 -2.03 15.30 -5.32
N TYR A 86 -2.73 14.16 -5.32
CA TYR A 86 -3.08 13.48 -6.57
C TYR A 86 -4.58 13.34 -6.84
N TRP A 87 -5.48 13.83 -5.98
CA TRP A 87 -6.91 13.75 -6.26
C TRP A 87 -7.28 14.40 -7.61
N ASP A 88 -6.72 15.57 -7.94
CA ASP A 88 -6.95 16.32 -9.19
C ASP A 88 -5.83 16.20 -10.22
N ASN A 89 -4.91 15.24 -10.07
CA ASN A 89 -3.85 15.04 -11.06
C ASN A 89 -4.38 14.36 -12.33
N HIS A 90 -4.15 14.97 -13.49
CA HIS A 90 -4.55 14.47 -14.82
C HIS A 90 -3.37 14.27 -15.78
N LYS A 91 -2.13 14.42 -15.30
CA LYS A 91 -0.95 14.26 -16.16
C LYS A 91 -0.78 12.81 -16.59
N ALA A 92 -0.28 12.60 -17.81
CA ALA A 92 0.11 11.29 -18.29
C ALA A 92 1.33 10.78 -17.52
N GLY A 93 1.27 9.52 -17.08
CA GLY A 93 2.27 8.90 -16.22
C GLY A 93 1.74 7.73 -15.41
N ILE A 94 2.57 7.19 -14.53
CA ILE A 94 2.21 6.10 -13.62
C ILE A 94 2.30 6.55 -12.17
N TYR A 95 1.60 5.82 -11.31
CA TYR A 95 1.67 5.94 -9.86
C TYR A 95 2.36 4.70 -9.31
N VAL A 96 3.46 4.90 -8.61
CA VAL A 96 4.25 3.83 -7.97
C VAL A 96 4.06 3.88 -6.47
N ASP A 97 4.26 2.76 -5.79
CA ASP A 97 4.36 2.69 -4.33
C ASP A 97 5.48 3.62 -3.86
N ILE A 98 5.15 4.56 -2.97
CA ILE A 98 6.12 5.52 -2.46
C ILE A 98 7.26 4.85 -1.68
N ALA A 99 7.00 3.69 -1.07
CA ALA A 99 7.97 2.97 -0.25
C ALA A 99 8.92 2.10 -1.07
N SER A 100 8.39 1.36 -2.05
CA SER A 100 9.15 0.33 -2.79
C SER A 100 9.46 0.69 -4.24
N GLY A 101 8.78 1.68 -4.81
CA GLY A 101 8.85 2.02 -6.24
C GLY A 101 8.12 1.04 -7.16
N GLU A 102 7.39 0.06 -6.62
CA GLU A 102 6.57 -0.88 -7.39
C GLU A 102 5.46 -0.12 -8.16
N PRO A 103 5.26 -0.35 -9.46
CA PRO A 103 4.22 0.32 -10.24
C PRO A 103 2.83 -0.21 -9.87
N LEU A 104 1.91 0.69 -9.54
CA LEU A 104 0.58 0.32 -9.01
C LEU A 104 -0.56 0.70 -9.96
N PHE A 105 -0.55 1.92 -10.49
CA PHE A 105 -1.65 2.44 -11.31
C PHE A 105 -1.17 3.25 -12.51
N SER A 106 -1.96 3.23 -13.58
CA SER A 106 -1.77 4.12 -14.72
C SER A 106 -2.70 5.34 -14.64
N SER A 107 -2.21 6.50 -15.09
CA SER A 107 -3.05 7.68 -15.35
C SER A 107 -4.21 7.43 -16.30
N LYS A 108 -4.12 6.46 -17.24
CA LYS A 108 -5.24 6.10 -18.14
C LYS A 108 -6.45 5.53 -17.42
N ASP A 109 -6.21 4.85 -16.31
CA ASP A 109 -7.26 4.23 -15.51
C ASP A 109 -7.72 5.11 -14.36
N LYS A 110 -7.11 6.30 -14.18
CA LYS A 110 -7.55 7.31 -13.20
C LYS A 110 -8.79 8.03 -13.71
N PHE A 111 -9.73 8.32 -12.81
CA PHE A 111 -10.94 9.09 -13.10
C PHE A 111 -11.35 9.98 -11.93
N ASP A 112 -12.19 10.97 -12.20
CA ASP A 112 -12.74 11.87 -11.19
C ASP A 112 -13.95 11.25 -10.52
N SER A 113 -13.74 10.66 -9.35
CA SER A 113 -14.81 10.04 -8.56
C SER A 113 -15.63 11.04 -7.74
N GLY A 114 -15.11 12.25 -7.52
CA GLY A 114 -15.69 13.23 -6.59
C GLY A 114 -15.56 12.85 -5.11
N THR A 115 -14.80 11.81 -4.76
CA THR A 115 -14.62 11.40 -3.35
C THR A 115 -13.52 12.17 -2.63
N GLY A 116 -12.63 12.82 -3.38
CA GLY A 116 -11.50 13.59 -2.83
C GLY A 116 -10.20 12.81 -2.67
N TRP A 117 -10.13 11.59 -3.17
CA TRP A 117 -8.91 10.79 -3.27
C TRP A 117 -8.67 10.31 -4.71
N PRO A 118 -7.42 10.13 -5.16
CA PRO A 118 -7.16 9.57 -6.49
C PRO A 118 -7.86 8.21 -6.63
N SER A 119 -8.64 8.09 -7.69
CA SER A 119 -9.52 6.95 -7.93
C SER A 119 -9.19 6.30 -9.27
N PHE A 120 -9.05 4.97 -9.27
CA PHE A 120 -8.68 4.20 -10.47
C PHE A 120 -9.68 3.08 -10.73
N THR A 121 -9.85 2.72 -12.00
CA THR A 121 -10.77 1.62 -12.39
C THR A 121 -10.14 0.23 -12.26
N ARG A 122 -8.80 0.16 -12.34
CA ARG A 122 -7.99 -1.06 -12.20
C ARG A 122 -6.53 -0.72 -11.86
N PRO A 123 -5.75 -1.67 -11.30
CA PRO A 123 -4.31 -1.53 -11.19
C PRO A 123 -3.62 -1.72 -12.55
N ILE A 124 -2.37 -1.31 -12.63
CA ILE A 124 -1.53 -1.48 -13.83
C ILE A 124 -1.31 -2.96 -14.16
N ASP A 125 -1.17 -3.81 -13.14
CA ASP A 125 -1.13 -5.26 -13.20
C ASP A 125 -1.66 -5.82 -11.87
N SER A 126 -2.54 -6.82 -11.92
CA SER A 126 -3.12 -7.42 -10.71
C SER A 126 -2.08 -8.12 -9.83
N LYS A 127 -0.93 -8.51 -10.40
CA LYS A 127 0.14 -9.16 -9.64
C LYS A 127 0.80 -8.24 -8.60
N TYR A 128 0.64 -6.92 -8.70
CA TYR A 128 1.22 -5.94 -7.79
C TYR A 128 0.27 -5.53 -6.65
N ILE A 129 -0.96 -6.08 -6.62
CA ILE A 129 -1.98 -5.74 -5.63
C ILE A 129 -2.34 -6.94 -4.78
N VAL A 130 -2.38 -6.73 -3.46
CA VAL A 130 -2.98 -7.64 -2.49
C VAL A 130 -4.32 -7.06 -2.01
N LYS A 131 -5.36 -7.90 -1.97
CA LYS A 131 -6.67 -7.54 -1.43
C LYS A 131 -6.87 -8.23 -0.10
N LYS A 132 -7.15 -7.47 0.96
CA LYS A 132 -7.43 -8.00 2.31
C LYS A 132 -8.83 -7.59 2.74
N LYS A 133 -9.50 -8.47 3.50
CA LYS A 133 -10.80 -8.14 4.09
C LYS A 133 -10.57 -7.19 5.27
N ASP A 134 -11.25 -6.05 5.27
CA ASP A 134 -11.19 -5.07 6.35
C ASP A 134 -12.56 -4.97 7.02
N LEU A 135 -12.58 -5.31 8.32
CA LEU A 135 -13.75 -5.28 9.19
C LEU A 135 -13.70 -4.12 10.21
N SER A 136 -12.73 -3.23 10.07
CA SER A 136 -12.52 -2.10 10.97
C SER A 136 -13.73 -1.18 10.96
N TYR A 137 -13.97 -0.54 12.10
CA TYR A 137 -15.10 0.39 12.31
C TYR A 137 -16.49 -0.22 12.07
N GLY A 138 -16.61 -1.55 11.96
CA GLY A 138 -17.86 -2.27 11.71
C GLY A 138 -18.28 -2.29 10.23
N TRP A 139 -17.40 -1.90 9.31
CA TRP A 139 -17.67 -1.85 7.88
C TRP A 139 -17.11 -3.10 7.22
N ASN A 140 -17.73 -3.59 6.14
CA ASN A 140 -17.18 -4.69 5.35
C ASN A 140 -16.56 -4.12 4.07
N ARG A 141 -15.27 -3.78 4.14
CA ARG A 141 -14.52 -3.22 3.02
C ARG A 141 -13.45 -4.21 2.55
N VAL A 142 -12.90 -3.93 1.37
CA VAL A 142 -11.74 -4.65 0.86
C VAL A 142 -10.58 -3.66 0.80
N GLU A 143 -9.61 -3.87 1.68
CA GLU A 143 -8.34 -3.14 1.70
C GLU A 143 -7.50 -3.52 0.49
N VAL A 144 -6.79 -2.54 -0.04
CA VAL A 144 -5.83 -2.66 -1.15
C VAL A 144 -4.44 -2.33 -0.62
N ARG A 145 -3.48 -3.24 -0.85
CA ARG A 145 -2.07 -3.09 -0.46
C ARG A 145 -1.14 -3.36 -1.64
N SER A 146 0.04 -2.74 -1.64
CA SER A 146 1.11 -3.11 -2.59
C SER A 146 1.65 -4.49 -2.22
N LYS A 147 2.01 -5.31 -3.23
CA LYS A 147 2.46 -6.68 -2.96
C LYS A 147 3.86 -6.73 -2.36
N ASN A 148 4.80 -5.97 -2.91
CA ASN A 148 6.20 -6.06 -2.52
C ASN A 148 6.56 -5.11 -1.37
N GLY A 149 5.90 -3.96 -1.27
CA GLY A 149 6.06 -3.02 -0.15
C GLY A 149 5.19 -3.33 1.07
N ASP A 150 4.13 -4.14 0.90
CA ASP A 150 3.04 -4.29 1.88
C ASP A 150 2.55 -2.94 2.42
N SER A 151 2.55 -1.91 1.57
CA SER A 151 2.06 -0.57 1.90
C SER A 151 0.53 -0.60 1.87
N HIS A 152 -0.12 -0.10 2.92
CA HIS A 152 -1.53 0.24 2.85
C HIS A 152 -1.73 1.35 1.80
N LEU A 153 -2.58 1.08 0.81
CA LEU A 153 -2.88 2.00 -0.28
C LEU A 153 -4.24 2.67 -0.08
N GLY A 154 -5.25 1.88 0.30
CA GLY A 154 -6.62 2.33 0.49
C GLY A 154 -7.61 1.18 0.36
N HIS A 155 -8.72 1.41 -0.34
CA HIS A 155 -9.82 0.43 -0.45
C HIS A 155 -10.38 0.35 -1.87
N ILE A 156 -11.02 -0.78 -2.17
CA ILE A 156 -11.77 -0.99 -3.42
C ILE A 156 -13.27 -1.05 -3.14
N PHE A 157 -14.05 -0.41 -4.01
CA PHE A 157 -15.51 -0.33 -3.97
C PHE A 157 -16.11 -0.77 -5.32
N ASP A 158 -17.39 -1.14 -5.32
CA ASP A 158 -18.19 -1.59 -6.47
C ASP A 158 -19.07 -0.47 -7.06
N ASP A 159 -18.69 0.79 -6.83
CA ASP A 159 -19.34 2.02 -7.28
C ASP A 159 -18.54 2.76 -8.37
N GLY A 160 -17.67 2.05 -9.08
CA GLY A 160 -16.85 2.60 -10.15
C GLY A 160 -17.58 2.69 -11.49
N PRO A 161 -16.97 3.35 -12.50
CA PRO A 161 -17.54 3.42 -13.84
C PRO A 161 -17.40 2.08 -14.58
N ASP A 162 -18.20 1.92 -15.64
CA ASP A 162 -18.03 0.84 -16.60
C ASP A 162 -16.63 0.90 -17.27
N PRO A 163 -16.08 -0.25 -17.72
CA PRO A 163 -16.69 -1.58 -17.71
C PRO A 163 -16.38 -2.41 -16.46
N THR A 164 -15.51 -1.93 -15.57
CA THR A 164 -15.11 -2.72 -14.39
C THR A 164 -16.14 -2.64 -13.27
N GLY A 165 -16.84 -1.51 -13.15
CA GLY A 165 -17.68 -1.21 -11.99
C GLY A 165 -16.87 -1.01 -10.71
N LEU A 166 -15.53 -0.98 -10.79
CA LEU A 166 -14.65 -0.95 -9.62
C LEU A 166 -14.03 0.43 -9.46
N ARG A 167 -13.96 0.88 -8.21
CA ARG A 167 -13.25 2.08 -7.80
C ARG A 167 -12.19 1.74 -6.77
N TYR A 168 -10.94 1.79 -7.19
CA TYR A 168 -9.77 1.78 -6.32
C TYR A 168 -9.57 3.18 -5.76
N CYS A 169 -9.98 3.41 -4.52
CA CYS A 169 -9.85 4.67 -3.80
C CYS A 169 -8.55 4.65 -3.00
N ILE A 170 -7.55 5.41 -3.44
CA ILE A 170 -6.16 5.28 -2.97
C ILE A 170 -5.71 6.56 -2.30
N ASN A 171 -4.88 6.47 -1.26
CA ASN A 171 -4.25 7.62 -0.65
C ASN A 171 -3.08 8.11 -1.52
N SER A 172 -3.03 9.41 -1.85
CA SER A 172 -1.89 10.03 -2.51
C SER A 172 -0.61 9.86 -1.72
N ALA A 173 -0.67 9.93 -0.39
CA ALA A 173 0.46 9.70 0.51
C ALA A 173 1.04 8.27 0.44
N SER A 174 0.38 7.33 -0.23
CA SER A 174 0.93 6.00 -0.54
C SER A 174 1.59 5.90 -1.92
N LEU A 175 1.48 6.97 -2.72
CA LEU A 175 1.87 7.01 -4.12
C LEU A 175 3.00 8.01 -4.35
N ARG A 176 3.80 7.74 -5.39
CA ARG A 176 4.65 8.72 -6.05
C ARG A 176 4.30 8.73 -7.53
N PHE A 177 4.02 9.91 -8.07
CA PHE A 177 3.69 10.04 -9.50
C PHE A 177 4.96 10.20 -10.35
N ILE A 178 5.05 9.40 -11.42
CA ILE A 178 6.12 9.46 -12.43
C ILE A 178 5.52 9.99 -13.73
N PRO A 179 5.78 11.25 -14.12
CA PRO A 179 5.34 11.79 -15.40
C PRO A 179 5.89 10.96 -16.56
N LYS A 180 5.10 10.82 -17.64
CA LYS A 180 5.46 10.06 -18.84
C LYS A 180 6.86 10.41 -19.35
N GLU A 181 7.22 11.69 -19.34
CA GLU A 181 8.49 12.21 -19.85
C GLU A 181 9.71 11.74 -19.03
N LYS A 182 9.49 11.28 -17.79
CA LYS A 182 10.54 10.77 -16.88
C LYS A 182 10.56 9.25 -16.77
N MET A 183 9.56 8.54 -17.30
CA MET A 183 9.43 7.10 -17.08
C MET A 183 10.63 6.31 -17.60
N THR A 184 11.18 6.65 -18.77
CA THR A 184 12.38 5.98 -19.30
C THR A 184 13.60 6.24 -18.43
N GLU A 185 13.81 7.50 -18.01
CA GLU A 185 14.94 7.90 -17.16
C GLU A 185 14.89 7.19 -15.80
N GLU A 186 13.70 7.03 -15.23
CA GLU A 186 13.49 6.39 -13.93
C GLU A 186 13.33 4.86 -14.00
N GLY A 187 13.52 4.23 -15.17
CA GLY A 187 13.55 2.76 -15.31
C GLY A 187 12.18 2.08 -15.39
N TYR A 188 11.16 2.82 -15.85
CA TYR A 188 9.77 2.40 -16.04
C TYR A 188 9.37 2.35 -17.52
N GLU A 189 10.34 2.21 -18.44
CA GLU A 189 10.09 2.18 -19.90
C GLU A 189 9.07 1.11 -20.32
N GLU A 190 9.06 -0.04 -19.62
CA GLU A 190 8.17 -1.16 -19.90
C GLU A 190 6.67 -0.81 -19.75
N PHE A 191 6.36 0.27 -19.01
CA PHE A 191 5.00 0.72 -18.73
C PHE A 191 4.54 1.87 -19.65
N LEU A 192 5.38 2.36 -20.56
CA LEU A 192 5.03 3.45 -21.49
C LEU A 192 3.73 3.17 -22.29
N PRO A 193 3.49 1.96 -22.84
CA PRO A 193 2.24 1.68 -23.58
C PRO A 193 0.97 1.86 -22.73
N LEU A 194 1.10 1.76 -21.40
CA LEU A 194 -0.01 1.90 -20.47
C LEU A 194 -0.34 3.36 -20.15
N VAL A 195 0.45 4.32 -20.63
CA VAL A 195 0.22 5.78 -20.43
C VAL A 195 0.13 6.57 -21.74
N GLU A 196 0.31 5.91 -22.88
CA GLU A 196 0.31 6.51 -24.24
C GLU A 196 -1.04 6.94 -24.82
#